data_AF-A0A8T4E3Q7-F1
#
_entry.id   AF-A0A8T4E3Q7-F1
#
_cell.length_a   1.000
_cell.length_b   1.000
_cell.length_c   1.000
_cell.angle_alpha   90.00
_cell.angle_beta   90.00
_cell.angle_gamma   90.00
#
_symmetry.space_group_name_H-M   'P 1'
#
loop_
_entity.id
_entity.type
_entity.pdbx_description
1 polymer ?
#
loop_
_entity_poly.entity_id
_entity_poly.type
_entity_poly.pdbx_seq_one_letter_code
_entity_poly.pdbx_strand_id
1 'polypeptide(L)'
;MKPVNPSGHTSTFFYIQTHGCSANQSDSEIIAGILQESGFKISENIENAKLIIINTCYVKQTTENRILGRLKYLSKKYPSKKILVCGCMPDAIRDKLAKASPNAGLLSTNRIGEIKKAALALLDGGRPELLGSCRKEKAGLPRKRKNPLVGIVQISSGCLGNCSYCGTKIAKGSILSYCPESIVHDVKDAVSSGCTEIWLTSQDNACYGFDLGTDLSDLLKNILRANGKYYIRIGMLNPNQLKKIIGPLLEVCSDKRVFKFFHMPVQSGSAKVLSDMNRPYKPEAFEELVRKIRKSFPLSTIGTDLIVGYPTETKEDFEMTLELMRKTRPDWINISRYSERHGTPAEKLKPLDSSVLKKRSEIAHMLAKEIAEVETKKWIGWTGEALITEKRIGKNFAHREIILDKVCPPGKFVIVRVEKTEGTKIFGKIDLHKTAEEYYNYIFKGEREENEEHGDFFIRFNEKIVGFEVYMPEEPLARSTKELKKNTFERKVVRGQKLSVMGGGLARNRLNRVIERALNEKSDQFEDKRVENSKLLIVCCHYPGAFSYLDTLTSEYDSPLDDNLLKNNPNCSAILIDGVERITIVNSHAKHPLDEKILDHLQEVFTRQ
;
A
#
# COMPACT_ATOMS: atom_id res chain seq x y z
N MET A 1 -25.23 23.05 -16.07
CA MET A 1 -26.53 22.77 -15.43
C MET A 1 -26.34 21.64 -14.43
N LYS A 2 -26.64 21.84 -13.13
CA LYS A 2 -26.68 20.74 -12.17
C LYS A 2 -27.85 19.80 -12.54
N PRO A 3 -27.68 18.47 -12.53
CA PRO A 3 -28.78 17.56 -12.83
C PRO A 3 -29.82 17.66 -11.71
N VAL A 4 -30.95 18.31 -12.01
CA VAL A 4 -32.11 18.36 -11.11
C VAL A 4 -32.79 17.00 -11.18
N ASN A 5 -32.72 16.24 -10.09
CA ASN A 5 -33.36 14.94 -9.97
C ASN A 5 -34.86 15.18 -9.64
N PRO A 6 -35.82 14.70 -10.46
CA PRO A 6 -37.24 15.08 -10.34
C PRO A 6 -37.96 14.55 -9.09
N SER A 7 -37.29 13.82 -8.19
CA SER A 7 -37.90 13.16 -7.02
C SER A 7 -37.62 13.82 -5.65
N GLY A 8 -37.02 15.01 -5.59
CA GLY A 8 -36.89 15.78 -4.33
C GLY A 8 -35.98 15.17 -3.24
N HIS A 9 -35.32 14.04 -3.50
CA HIS A 9 -34.50 13.32 -2.50
C HIS A 9 -33.04 13.82 -2.37
N THR A 10 -32.70 15.01 -2.92
CA THR A 10 -31.33 15.56 -3.07
C THR A 10 -30.60 15.91 -1.75
N SER A 11 -31.20 15.63 -0.58
CA SER A 11 -30.60 15.79 0.74
C SER A 11 -30.62 14.49 1.58
N THR A 12 -30.96 13.35 0.97
CA THR A 12 -31.15 12.10 1.69
C THR A 12 -29.81 11.51 2.15
N PHE A 13 -29.70 11.26 3.45
CA PHE A 13 -28.56 10.56 4.04
C PHE A 13 -28.70 9.04 3.93
N PHE A 14 -27.62 8.36 3.57
CA PHE A 14 -27.53 6.90 3.55
C PHE A 14 -26.36 6.40 4.40
N TYR A 15 -26.51 5.20 4.94
CA TYR A 15 -25.48 4.49 5.69
C TYR A 15 -25.19 3.15 5.01
N ILE A 16 -23.91 2.82 4.80
CA ILE A 16 -23.50 1.52 4.24
C ILE A 16 -22.82 0.69 5.32
N GLN A 17 -23.31 -0.53 5.52
CA GLN A 17 -22.63 -1.55 6.31
C GLN A 17 -22.10 -2.66 5.39
N THR A 18 -20.78 -2.75 5.26
CA THR A 18 -20.12 -3.75 4.42
C THR A 18 -19.76 -4.99 5.21
N HIS A 19 -20.10 -6.16 4.66
CA HIS A 19 -19.64 -7.45 5.12
C HIS A 19 -18.96 -8.21 3.98
N GLY A 20 -17.82 -8.84 4.27
CA GLY A 20 -17.20 -9.78 3.34
C GLY A 20 -15.76 -9.45 2.99
N CYS A 21 -15.40 -9.74 1.73
CA CYS A 21 -14.04 -9.64 1.22
C CYS A 21 -13.79 -8.30 0.51
N SER A 22 -12.60 -8.14 -0.08
CA SER A 22 -12.24 -6.96 -0.88
C SER A 22 -13.20 -6.69 -2.03
N ALA A 23 -13.81 -7.72 -2.64
CA ALA A 23 -14.85 -7.51 -3.66
C ALA A 23 -16.11 -6.85 -3.08
N ASN A 24 -16.53 -7.20 -1.86
CA ASN A 24 -17.64 -6.50 -1.18
C ASN A 24 -17.25 -5.07 -0.78
N GLN A 25 -15.98 -4.83 -0.43
CA GLN A 25 -15.48 -3.48 -0.17
C GLN A 25 -15.52 -2.63 -1.44
N SER A 26 -14.99 -3.14 -2.56
CA SER A 26 -15.11 -2.51 -3.89
C SER A 26 -16.56 -2.22 -4.26
N ASP A 27 -17.48 -3.18 -4.09
CA ASP A 27 -18.91 -2.96 -4.33
C ASP A 27 -19.46 -1.80 -3.48
N SER A 28 -19.00 -1.66 -2.24
CA SER A 28 -19.44 -0.58 -1.35
C SER A 28 -18.88 0.78 -1.74
N GLU A 29 -17.63 0.84 -2.23
CA GLU A 29 -17.06 2.06 -2.78
C GLU A 29 -17.80 2.52 -4.04
N ILE A 30 -18.19 1.57 -4.91
CA ILE A 30 -19.00 1.84 -6.09
C ILE A 30 -20.39 2.34 -5.69
N ILE A 31 -21.06 1.67 -4.75
CA ILE A 31 -22.37 2.08 -4.24
C ILE A 31 -22.31 3.52 -3.71
N ALA A 32 -21.29 3.82 -2.90
CA ALA A 32 -21.10 5.16 -2.35
C ALA A 32 -20.86 6.20 -3.46
N GLY A 33 -20.01 5.90 -4.45
CA GLY A 33 -19.73 6.78 -5.58
C GLY A 33 -21.00 7.12 -6.37
N ILE A 34 -21.74 6.11 -6.83
CA ILE A 34 -22.96 6.28 -7.63
C ILE A 34 -24.02 7.09 -6.88
N LEU A 35 -24.21 6.82 -5.57
CA LEU A 35 -25.20 7.54 -4.77
C LEU A 35 -24.77 9.00 -4.52
N GLN A 36 -23.49 9.26 -4.28
CA GLN A 36 -22.99 10.63 -4.10
C GLN A 36 -23.14 11.48 -5.36
N GLU A 37 -22.80 10.94 -6.54
CA GLU A 37 -23.05 11.63 -7.82
C GLU A 37 -24.53 11.88 -8.07
N SER A 38 -25.40 11.05 -7.49
CA SER A 38 -26.85 11.20 -7.55
C SER A 38 -27.43 12.19 -6.52
N GLY A 39 -26.58 12.87 -5.74
CA GLY A 39 -26.97 13.87 -4.75
C GLY A 39 -27.26 13.33 -3.34
N PHE A 40 -27.05 12.04 -3.09
CA PHE A 40 -27.18 11.48 -1.74
C PHE A 40 -25.97 11.81 -0.88
N LYS A 41 -26.16 11.88 0.44
CA LYS A 41 -25.08 12.14 1.41
C LYS A 41 -24.76 10.89 2.21
N ILE A 42 -23.49 10.51 2.29
CA ILE A 42 -23.08 9.41 3.16
C ILE A 42 -23.13 9.88 4.62
N SER A 43 -23.59 9.01 5.51
CA SER A 43 -23.58 9.21 6.97
C SER A 43 -22.72 8.14 7.62
N GLU A 44 -21.90 8.55 8.59
CA GLU A 44 -21.14 7.62 9.44
C GLU A 44 -22.03 6.98 10.52
N ASN A 45 -23.13 7.65 10.88
CA ASN A 45 -24.08 7.19 11.89
C ASN A 45 -25.37 6.69 11.24
N ILE A 46 -25.84 5.51 11.67
CA ILE A 46 -27.06 4.89 11.14
C ILE A 46 -28.32 5.68 11.52
N GLU A 47 -28.27 6.39 12.64
CA GLU A 47 -29.31 7.24 13.21
C GLU A 47 -29.70 8.38 12.24
N ASN A 48 -28.73 8.94 11.52
CA ASN A 48 -28.95 10.06 10.62
C ASN A 48 -29.37 9.62 9.21
N ALA A 49 -29.24 8.33 8.88
CA ALA A 49 -29.55 7.80 7.55
C ALA A 49 -31.04 7.47 7.37
N LYS A 50 -31.65 7.91 6.26
CA LYS A 50 -33.00 7.46 5.84
C LYS A 50 -32.93 6.11 5.11
N LEU A 51 -31.81 5.87 4.41
CA LEU A 51 -31.53 4.64 3.68
C LEU A 51 -30.36 3.89 4.31
N ILE A 52 -30.59 2.63 4.69
CA ILE A 52 -29.58 1.72 5.22
C ILE A 52 -29.27 0.69 4.14
N ILE A 53 -28.01 0.61 3.73
CA ILE A 53 -27.53 -0.36 2.74
C ILE A 53 -26.69 -1.40 3.47
N ILE A 54 -27.08 -2.67 3.40
CA ILE A 54 -26.30 -3.78 3.94
C ILE A 54 -25.70 -4.56 2.76
N ASN A 55 -24.39 -4.42 2.55
CA ASN A 55 -23.66 -5.18 1.53
C ASN A 55 -23.19 -6.51 2.12
N THR A 56 -23.71 -7.60 1.58
CA THR A 56 -23.66 -8.92 2.19
C THR A 56 -22.64 -9.86 1.54
N CYS A 57 -22.13 -10.78 2.36
CA CYS A 57 -21.25 -11.85 1.95
C CYS A 57 -21.87 -13.21 2.25
N TYR A 58 -21.66 -14.16 1.35
CA TYR A 58 -22.20 -15.53 1.44
C TYR A 58 -21.10 -16.60 1.53
N VAL A 59 -19.86 -16.20 1.88
CA VAL A 59 -18.71 -17.13 1.93
C VAL A 59 -18.71 -17.96 3.22
N LYS A 60 -19.01 -17.35 4.38
CA LYS A 60 -18.96 -18.00 5.71
C LYS A 60 -20.35 -18.01 6.39
N GLN A 61 -20.76 -19.14 6.97
CA GLN A 61 -22.08 -19.32 7.60
C GLN A 61 -22.25 -18.41 8.82
N THR A 62 -21.15 -18.25 9.58
CA THR A 62 -21.11 -17.32 10.72
C THR A 62 -21.38 -15.88 10.28
N THR A 63 -20.92 -15.50 9.09
CA THR A 63 -21.20 -14.17 8.52
C THR A 63 -22.65 -14.06 8.05
N GLU A 64 -23.18 -15.09 7.38
CA GLU A 64 -24.59 -15.19 7.00
C GLU A 64 -25.51 -15.00 8.23
N ASN A 65 -25.31 -15.80 9.27
CA ASN A 65 -26.13 -15.75 10.50
C ASN A 65 -26.06 -14.38 11.18
N ARG A 66 -24.86 -13.79 11.26
CA ARG A 66 -24.67 -12.44 11.81
C ARG A 66 -25.43 -11.38 11.00
N ILE A 67 -25.40 -11.46 9.67
CA ILE A 67 -26.12 -10.53 8.80
C ILE A 67 -27.63 -10.70 8.99
N LEU A 68 -28.15 -11.93 8.99
CA LEU A 68 -29.58 -12.19 9.19
C LEU A 68 -30.06 -11.66 10.55
N GLY A 69 -29.29 -11.89 11.62
CA GLY A 69 -29.57 -11.32 12.94
C GLY A 69 -29.55 -9.79 12.94
N ARG A 70 -28.57 -9.19 12.25
CA ARG A 70 -28.47 -7.73 12.09
C ARG A 70 -29.67 -7.15 11.33
N LEU A 71 -30.12 -7.80 10.26
CA LEU A 71 -31.29 -7.37 9.49
C LEU A 71 -32.58 -7.41 10.32
N LYS A 72 -32.78 -8.47 11.12
CA LYS A 72 -33.91 -8.56 12.06
C LYS A 72 -33.87 -7.41 13.08
N TYR A 73 -32.71 -7.16 13.68
CA TYR A 73 -32.51 -6.07 14.62
C TYR A 73 -32.83 -4.70 13.99
N LEU A 74 -32.28 -4.42 12.82
CA LEU A 74 -32.47 -3.13 12.14
C LEU A 74 -33.94 -2.92 11.74
N SER A 75 -34.60 -3.96 11.23
CA SER A 75 -36.02 -3.90 10.85
C SER A 75 -36.92 -3.61 12.05
N LYS A 76 -36.59 -4.16 13.24
CA LYS A 76 -37.34 -3.92 14.47
C LYS A 76 -37.05 -2.54 15.08
N LYS A 77 -35.78 -2.14 15.12
CA LYS A 77 -35.35 -0.88 15.77
C LYS A 77 -35.69 0.36 14.95
N TYR A 78 -35.65 0.24 13.62
CA TYR A 78 -35.85 1.37 12.72
C TYR A 78 -36.93 1.07 11.65
N PRO A 79 -38.20 0.86 12.05
CA PRO A 79 -39.26 0.45 11.12
C PRO A 79 -39.57 1.48 10.02
N SER A 80 -39.27 2.77 10.27
CA SER A 80 -39.44 3.86 9.30
C SER A 80 -38.28 4.01 8.31
N LYS A 81 -37.10 3.44 8.61
CA LYS A 81 -35.93 3.53 7.74
C LYS A 81 -36.03 2.51 6.61
N LYS A 82 -35.53 2.89 5.45
CA LYS A 82 -35.50 2.03 4.27
C LYS A 82 -34.26 1.14 4.30
N ILE A 83 -34.42 -0.18 4.18
CA ILE A 83 -33.30 -1.13 4.18
C ILE A 83 -33.14 -1.71 2.78
N LEU A 84 -31.95 -1.59 2.21
CA LEU A 84 -31.57 -2.21 0.95
C LEU A 84 -30.48 -3.24 1.21
N VAL A 85 -30.75 -4.50 0.89
CA VAL A 85 -29.77 -5.59 1.00
C VAL A 85 -29.14 -5.82 -0.37
N CYS A 86 -27.83 -5.66 -0.45
CA CYS A 86 -27.06 -5.90 -1.66
C CYS A 86 -25.95 -6.95 -1.43
N GLY A 87 -25.21 -7.31 -2.46
CA GLY A 87 -24.09 -8.26 -2.36
C GLY A 87 -24.48 -9.69 -2.74
N CYS A 88 -23.87 -10.68 -2.09
CA CYS A 88 -23.99 -12.08 -2.51
C CYS A 88 -25.25 -12.81 -2.00
N MET A 89 -25.80 -12.41 -0.85
CA MET A 89 -26.95 -13.10 -0.25
C MET A 89 -28.27 -12.91 -1.02
N PRO A 90 -28.58 -11.75 -1.66
CA PRO A 90 -29.81 -11.56 -2.42
C PRO A 90 -30.10 -12.65 -3.46
N ASP A 91 -29.11 -13.06 -4.25
CA ASP A 91 -29.28 -14.12 -5.25
C ASP A 91 -29.21 -15.52 -4.64
N ALA A 92 -28.56 -15.70 -3.48
CA ALA A 92 -28.30 -17.02 -2.90
C ALA A 92 -29.36 -17.50 -1.89
N ILE A 93 -29.92 -16.60 -1.08
CA ILE A 93 -30.82 -16.95 0.05
C ILE A 93 -31.95 -15.93 0.20
N ARG A 94 -32.60 -15.57 -0.91
CA ARG A 94 -33.73 -14.62 -0.98
C ARG A 94 -34.79 -14.86 0.09
N ASP A 95 -35.21 -16.11 0.27
CA ASP A 95 -36.29 -16.46 1.20
C ASP A 95 -35.92 -16.19 2.67
N LYS A 96 -34.65 -16.46 3.03
CA LYS A 96 -34.15 -16.15 4.39
C LYS A 96 -34.09 -14.64 4.62
N LEU A 97 -33.71 -13.87 3.60
CA LEU A 97 -33.68 -12.41 3.68
C LEU A 97 -35.09 -11.82 3.82
N ALA A 98 -36.05 -12.31 3.04
CA ALA A 98 -37.45 -11.89 3.12
C ALA A 98 -38.06 -12.17 4.51
N LYS A 99 -37.70 -13.30 5.14
CA LYS A 99 -38.08 -13.60 6.53
C LYS A 99 -37.40 -12.71 7.56
N ALA A 100 -36.13 -12.33 7.33
CA ALA A 100 -35.35 -11.53 8.26
C ALA A 100 -35.67 -10.03 8.20
N SER A 101 -36.02 -9.51 7.03
CA SER A 101 -36.39 -8.11 6.80
C SER A 101 -37.45 -8.02 5.68
N PRO A 102 -38.75 -8.17 6.01
CA PRO A 102 -39.82 -8.25 5.01
C PRO A 102 -39.99 -7.00 4.14
N ASN A 103 -39.56 -5.83 4.60
CA ASN A 103 -39.69 -4.57 3.86
C ASN A 103 -38.39 -4.18 3.14
N ALA A 104 -37.37 -5.04 3.17
CA ALA A 104 -36.11 -4.73 2.51
C ALA A 104 -36.21 -4.85 0.99
N GLY A 105 -35.61 -3.89 0.29
CA GLY A 105 -35.28 -4.07 -1.12
C GLY A 105 -34.09 -5.01 -1.27
N LEU A 106 -34.00 -5.71 -2.41
CA LEU A 106 -32.92 -6.64 -2.73
C LEU A 106 -32.23 -6.22 -4.03
N LEU A 107 -30.89 -6.19 -4.01
CA LEU A 107 -30.07 -5.87 -5.17
C LEU A 107 -28.96 -6.90 -5.35
N SER A 108 -28.93 -7.57 -6.50
CA SER A 108 -27.85 -8.50 -6.85
C SER A 108 -26.48 -7.82 -6.87
N THR A 109 -25.43 -8.53 -6.44
CA THR A 109 -24.02 -8.10 -6.64
C THR A 109 -23.66 -7.93 -8.12
N ASN A 110 -24.40 -8.52 -9.05
CA ASN A 110 -24.16 -8.32 -10.48
C ASN A 110 -24.82 -7.05 -11.06
N ARG A 111 -25.64 -6.36 -10.27
CA ARG A 111 -26.41 -5.18 -10.68
C ARG A 111 -26.10 -3.94 -9.85
N ILE A 112 -24.90 -3.87 -9.25
CA ILE A 112 -24.49 -2.74 -8.40
C ILE A 112 -24.60 -1.39 -9.11
N GLY A 113 -24.38 -1.33 -10.44
CA GLY A 113 -24.61 -0.11 -11.23
C GLY A 113 -26.04 0.45 -11.16
N GLU A 114 -27.02 -0.36 -10.75
CA GLU A 114 -28.43 0.04 -10.62
C GLU A 114 -28.82 0.44 -9.20
N ILE A 115 -27.83 0.64 -8.30
CA ILE A 115 -28.06 1.01 -6.91
C ILE A 115 -28.93 2.26 -6.76
N LYS A 116 -28.75 3.27 -7.62
CA LYS A 116 -29.58 4.49 -7.63
C LYS A 116 -31.06 4.15 -7.86
N LYS A 117 -31.35 3.30 -8.84
CA LYS A 117 -32.71 2.88 -9.19
C LYS A 117 -33.36 2.15 -8.01
N ALA A 118 -32.63 1.22 -7.39
CA ALA A 118 -33.12 0.50 -6.22
C ALA A 118 -33.34 1.42 -5.01
N ALA A 119 -32.41 2.35 -4.75
CA ALA A 119 -32.51 3.30 -3.65
C ALA A 119 -33.74 4.21 -3.79
N LEU A 120 -33.98 4.79 -4.97
CA LEU A 120 -35.12 5.67 -5.22
C LEU A 120 -36.44 4.90 -5.12
N ALA A 121 -36.57 3.75 -5.78
CA ALA A 121 -37.79 2.94 -5.70
C ALA A 121 -38.16 2.54 -4.26
N LEU A 122 -37.15 2.26 -3.42
CA LEU A 122 -37.37 1.95 -2.01
C LEU A 122 -37.78 3.19 -1.19
N LEU A 123 -37.23 4.37 -1.50
CA LEU A 123 -37.59 5.64 -0.86
C LEU A 123 -38.99 6.10 -1.22
N ASP A 124 -39.43 5.82 -2.44
CA ASP A 124 -40.79 6.12 -2.95
C ASP A 124 -41.84 5.11 -2.45
N GLY A 125 -41.46 4.19 -1.56
CA GLY A 125 -42.37 3.25 -0.90
C GLY A 125 -42.45 1.87 -1.54
N GLY A 126 -41.79 1.65 -2.66
CA GLY A 126 -41.70 0.34 -3.30
C GLY A 126 -40.78 -0.63 -2.57
N ARG A 127 -40.74 -1.88 -3.05
CA ARG A 127 -39.83 -2.94 -2.58
C ARG A 127 -39.10 -3.55 -3.78
N PRO A 128 -38.04 -2.89 -4.28
CA PRO A 128 -37.35 -3.34 -5.49
C PRO A 128 -36.62 -4.67 -5.22
N GLU A 129 -36.78 -5.62 -6.12
CA GLU A 129 -36.01 -6.86 -6.15
C GLU A 129 -35.29 -6.97 -7.50
N LEU A 130 -34.12 -6.33 -7.59
CA LEU A 130 -33.27 -6.34 -8.77
C LEU A 130 -32.27 -7.51 -8.66
N LEU A 131 -32.80 -8.72 -8.82
CA LEU A 131 -32.04 -9.98 -8.81
C LEU A 131 -31.65 -10.38 -10.23
N GLY A 132 -30.60 -11.21 -10.37
CA GLY A 132 -30.32 -12.03 -11.56
C GLY A 132 -30.27 -11.40 -12.98
N SER A 133 -29.81 -12.25 -13.92
CA SER A 133 -29.69 -12.14 -15.39
C SER A 133 -28.74 -11.09 -16.00
N CYS A 134 -28.80 -9.81 -15.60
CA CYS A 134 -27.97 -8.79 -16.23
C CYS A 134 -26.60 -8.69 -15.50
N ARG A 135 -25.61 -9.42 -16.01
CA ARG A 135 -24.23 -9.35 -15.50
C ARG A 135 -23.51 -8.19 -16.19
N LYS A 136 -23.41 -7.06 -15.50
CA LYS A 136 -22.70 -5.88 -15.99
C LYS A 136 -21.30 -5.80 -15.39
N GLU A 137 -20.38 -5.29 -16.19
CA GLU A 137 -19.07 -4.87 -15.73
C GLU A 137 -19.20 -3.74 -14.70
N LYS A 138 -18.24 -3.71 -13.78
CA LYS A 138 -18.17 -2.72 -12.70
C LYS A 138 -16.96 -1.80 -12.79
N ALA A 139 -15.99 -2.13 -13.63
CA ALA A 139 -14.87 -1.23 -13.87
C ALA A 139 -15.36 0.03 -14.60
N GLY A 140 -14.75 1.17 -14.31
CA GLY A 140 -15.18 2.49 -14.78
C GLY A 140 -16.41 3.05 -14.05
N LEU A 141 -17.04 2.32 -13.12
CA LEU A 141 -18.12 2.90 -12.31
C LEU A 141 -17.56 3.89 -11.28
N PRO A 142 -18.33 4.95 -10.94
CA PRO A 142 -17.96 5.92 -9.91
C PRO A 142 -17.67 5.26 -8.56
N ARG A 143 -16.60 5.68 -7.88
CA ARG A 143 -16.17 5.11 -6.60
C ARG A 143 -15.89 6.20 -5.56
N LYS A 144 -16.30 5.95 -4.32
CA LYS A 144 -15.81 6.67 -3.14
C LYS A 144 -14.94 5.75 -2.31
N ARG A 145 -13.62 5.94 -2.37
CA ARG A 145 -12.66 5.12 -1.64
C ARG A 145 -12.80 5.31 -0.14
N LYS A 146 -12.76 4.21 0.61
CA LYS A 146 -12.75 4.25 2.08
C LYS A 146 -11.36 4.51 2.63
N ASN A 147 -10.34 3.87 2.04
CA ASN A 147 -8.94 4.12 2.35
C ASN A 147 -8.32 4.87 1.16
N PRO A 148 -7.84 6.12 1.33
CA PRO A 148 -7.27 6.89 0.23
C PRO A 148 -6.00 6.28 -0.36
N LEU A 149 -5.29 5.42 0.40
CA LEU A 149 -4.04 4.81 -0.03
C LEU A 149 -4.23 3.48 -0.79
N VAL A 150 -5.43 2.90 -0.74
CA VAL A 150 -5.70 1.57 -1.32
C VAL A 150 -6.77 1.67 -2.40
N GLY A 151 -6.39 1.37 -3.65
CA GLY A 151 -7.32 1.20 -4.76
C GLY A 151 -7.75 -0.25 -4.89
N ILE A 152 -9.02 -0.57 -4.60
CA ILE A 152 -9.55 -1.93 -4.81
C ILE A 152 -10.16 -2.03 -6.21
N VAL A 153 -9.50 -2.76 -7.10
CA VAL A 153 -9.90 -2.89 -8.50
C VAL A 153 -10.39 -4.31 -8.74
N GLN A 154 -11.70 -4.43 -8.99
CA GLN A 154 -12.29 -5.72 -9.35
C GLN A 154 -12.05 -5.98 -10.83
N ILE A 155 -11.45 -7.13 -11.18
CA ILE A 155 -11.08 -7.46 -12.56
C ILE A 155 -12.06 -8.43 -13.25
N SER A 156 -12.85 -9.16 -12.45
CA SER A 156 -13.88 -10.07 -12.96
C SER A 156 -14.93 -10.36 -11.90
N SER A 157 -16.07 -10.92 -12.31
CA SER A 157 -17.10 -11.45 -11.42
C SER A 157 -17.42 -12.90 -11.75
N GLY A 158 -17.72 -13.70 -10.74
CA GLY A 158 -18.01 -15.13 -10.91
C GLY A 158 -16.73 -15.96 -10.98
N CYS A 159 -16.87 -17.26 -11.28
CA CYS A 159 -15.74 -18.19 -11.31
C CYS A 159 -15.98 -19.28 -12.36
N LEU A 160 -14.91 -19.91 -12.86
CA LEU A 160 -15.00 -21.12 -13.69
C LEU A 160 -15.20 -22.40 -12.88
N GLY A 161 -14.83 -22.40 -11.60
CA GLY A 161 -14.95 -23.58 -10.72
C GLY A 161 -16.39 -23.96 -10.39
N ASN A 162 -16.63 -25.26 -10.25
CA ASN A 162 -17.93 -25.86 -9.87
C ASN A 162 -17.83 -26.59 -8.52
N CYS A 163 -17.11 -26.02 -7.56
CA CYS A 163 -16.84 -26.67 -6.27
C CYS A 163 -18.13 -27.02 -5.54
N SER A 164 -18.21 -28.24 -5.03
CA SER A 164 -19.44 -28.82 -4.45
C SER A 164 -19.96 -28.07 -3.22
N TYR A 165 -19.13 -27.26 -2.54
CA TYR A 165 -19.47 -26.51 -1.33
C TYR A 165 -19.61 -24.99 -1.54
N CYS A 166 -19.24 -24.47 -2.71
CA CYS A 166 -19.04 -23.04 -2.90
C CYS A 166 -20.31 -22.35 -3.43
N GLY A 167 -20.86 -21.41 -2.65
CA GLY A 167 -22.03 -20.61 -3.06
C GLY A 167 -21.75 -19.54 -4.13
N THR A 168 -20.53 -19.44 -4.65
CA THR A 168 -20.14 -18.38 -5.61
C THR A 168 -20.93 -18.45 -6.91
N LYS A 169 -21.09 -19.64 -7.51
CA LYS A 169 -21.86 -19.80 -8.75
C LYS A 169 -23.32 -19.39 -8.59
N ILE A 170 -23.90 -19.68 -7.43
CA ILE A 170 -25.27 -19.29 -7.09
C ILE A 170 -25.37 -17.75 -6.99
N ALA A 171 -24.44 -17.13 -6.27
CA ALA A 171 -24.49 -15.69 -6.01
C ALA A 171 -24.05 -14.81 -7.19
N LYS A 172 -23.12 -15.29 -8.03
CA LYS A 172 -22.43 -14.46 -9.05
C LYS A 172 -22.46 -15.03 -10.45
N GLY A 173 -22.75 -16.32 -10.62
CA GLY A 173 -22.75 -17.00 -11.91
C GLY A 173 -21.36 -17.42 -12.39
N SER A 174 -21.27 -17.78 -13.67
CA SER A 174 -20.00 -18.06 -14.35
C SER A 174 -19.16 -16.81 -14.51
N ILE A 175 -17.87 -17.02 -14.79
CA ILE A 175 -16.90 -15.95 -15.03
C ILE A 175 -17.44 -14.93 -16.04
N LEU A 176 -17.23 -13.67 -15.71
CA LEU A 176 -17.34 -12.51 -16.58
C LEU A 176 -16.09 -11.67 -16.29
N SER A 177 -15.10 -11.74 -17.18
CA SER A 177 -13.94 -10.86 -17.12
C SER A 177 -14.33 -9.47 -17.58
N TYR A 178 -13.80 -8.45 -16.91
CA TYR A 178 -14.02 -7.05 -17.26
C TYR A 178 -13.06 -6.63 -18.37
N CYS A 179 -13.47 -5.63 -19.14
CA CYS A 179 -12.70 -5.06 -20.23
C CYS A 179 -11.30 -4.60 -19.73
N PRO A 180 -10.19 -5.04 -20.35
CA PRO A 180 -8.84 -4.65 -19.96
C PRO A 180 -8.65 -3.12 -19.86
N GLU A 181 -9.20 -2.39 -20.82
CA GLU A 181 -9.10 -0.93 -20.91
C GLU A 181 -9.76 -0.24 -19.71
N SER A 182 -10.96 -0.69 -19.33
CA SER A 182 -11.68 -0.20 -18.14
C SER A 182 -10.92 -0.48 -16.85
N ILE A 183 -10.31 -1.67 -16.74
CA ILE A 183 -9.50 -2.04 -15.56
C ILE A 183 -8.26 -1.14 -15.48
N VAL A 184 -7.56 -0.93 -16.60
CA VAL A 184 -6.38 -0.05 -16.65
C VAL A 184 -6.76 1.38 -16.30
N HIS A 185 -7.93 1.86 -16.74
CA HIS A 185 -8.45 3.16 -16.35
C HIS A 185 -8.69 3.24 -14.83
N ASP A 186 -9.39 2.27 -14.22
CA ASP A 186 -9.60 2.20 -12.77
C ASP A 186 -8.28 2.22 -11.97
N VAL A 187 -7.24 1.56 -12.48
CA VAL A 187 -5.91 1.58 -11.85
C VAL A 187 -5.24 2.95 -12.00
N LYS A 188 -5.25 3.55 -13.19
CA LYS A 188 -4.70 4.89 -13.43
C LYS A 188 -5.39 5.94 -12.55
N ASP A 189 -6.70 5.84 -12.41
CA ASP A 189 -7.50 6.72 -11.57
C ASP A 189 -7.17 6.53 -10.08
N ALA A 190 -6.90 5.30 -9.64
CA ALA A 190 -6.45 5.04 -8.27
C ALA A 190 -5.06 5.63 -8.01
N VAL A 191 -4.11 5.39 -8.89
CA VAL A 191 -2.74 5.90 -8.74
C VAL A 191 -2.71 7.44 -8.76
N SER A 192 -3.42 8.07 -9.71
CA SER A 192 -3.52 9.54 -9.78
C SER A 192 -4.25 10.16 -8.58
N SER A 193 -5.14 9.41 -7.93
CA SER A 193 -5.78 9.82 -6.67
C SER A 193 -4.89 9.66 -5.43
N GLY A 194 -3.63 9.22 -5.59
CA GLY A 194 -2.67 9.03 -4.50
C GLY A 194 -2.68 7.64 -3.87
N CYS A 195 -3.32 6.64 -4.48
CA CYS A 195 -3.24 5.26 -3.98
C CYS A 195 -1.84 4.68 -4.20
N THR A 196 -1.25 4.17 -3.12
CA THR A 196 0.07 3.51 -3.12
C THR A 196 -0.04 1.98 -3.17
N GLU A 197 -1.23 1.43 -2.92
CA GLU A 197 -1.50 -0.01 -3.01
C GLU A 197 -2.74 -0.25 -3.90
N ILE A 198 -2.63 -1.16 -4.87
CA ILE A 198 -3.70 -1.57 -5.79
C ILE A 198 -4.03 -3.03 -5.52
N TRP A 199 -5.25 -3.30 -5.08
CA TRP A 199 -5.73 -4.66 -4.83
C TRP A 199 -6.53 -5.15 -6.01
N LEU A 200 -5.94 -6.03 -6.81
CA LEU A 200 -6.69 -6.76 -7.83
C LEU A 200 -7.52 -7.84 -7.16
N THR A 201 -8.84 -7.79 -7.35
CA THR A 201 -9.79 -8.67 -6.68
C THR A 201 -10.78 -9.30 -7.64
N SER A 202 -11.14 -10.55 -7.36
CA SER A 202 -12.26 -11.28 -7.94
C SER A 202 -12.51 -12.52 -7.08
N GLN A 203 -13.29 -13.48 -7.58
CA GLN A 203 -13.46 -14.77 -6.90
C GLN A 203 -12.29 -15.72 -7.21
N ASP A 204 -11.67 -15.57 -8.37
CA ASP A 204 -10.48 -16.29 -8.80
C ASP A 204 -9.76 -15.46 -9.87
N ASN A 205 -8.71 -14.74 -9.47
CA ASN A 205 -7.96 -13.87 -10.37
C ASN A 205 -7.25 -14.67 -11.46
N ALA A 206 -6.91 -15.94 -11.20
CA ALA A 206 -6.29 -16.80 -12.21
C ALA A 206 -7.25 -17.21 -13.35
N CYS A 207 -8.56 -16.95 -13.21
CA CYS A 207 -9.53 -17.13 -14.30
C CYS A 207 -9.59 -15.94 -15.26
N TYR A 208 -9.03 -14.78 -14.91
CA TYR A 208 -9.21 -13.56 -15.70
C TYR A 208 -8.76 -13.77 -17.15
N GLY A 209 -9.58 -13.32 -18.09
CA GLY A 209 -9.25 -13.30 -19.51
C GLY A 209 -9.56 -14.58 -20.27
N PHE A 210 -9.80 -15.71 -19.60
CA PHE A 210 -10.05 -16.99 -20.30
C PHE A 210 -11.33 -16.97 -21.14
N ASP A 211 -12.31 -16.17 -20.77
CA ASP A 211 -13.53 -15.89 -21.54
C ASP A 211 -13.35 -14.82 -22.63
N LEU A 212 -12.19 -14.14 -22.66
CA LEU A 212 -11.83 -13.10 -23.63
C LEU A 212 -10.69 -13.52 -24.58
N GLY A 213 -10.10 -14.72 -24.40
CA GLY A 213 -8.94 -15.15 -25.17
C GLY A 213 -7.61 -14.52 -24.74
N THR A 214 -7.52 -14.00 -23.51
CA THR A 214 -6.31 -13.42 -22.90
C THR A 214 -6.05 -14.07 -21.53
N ASP A 215 -5.03 -13.62 -20.79
CA ASP A 215 -4.85 -14.02 -19.39
C ASP A 215 -4.47 -12.87 -18.44
N LEU A 216 -4.38 -13.21 -17.15
CA LEU A 216 -4.01 -12.28 -16.08
C LEU A 216 -2.62 -11.64 -16.28
N SER A 217 -1.68 -12.37 -16.85
CA SER A 217 -0.31 -11.90 -17.10
C SER A 217 -0.32 -10.76 -18.10
N ASP A 218 -1.10 -10.87 -19.18
CA ASP A 218 -1.24 -9.81 -20.18
C ASP A 218 -1.97 -8.58 -19.63
N LEU A 219 -3.00 -8.77 -18.79
CA LEU A 219 -3.63 -7.66 -18.07
C LEU A 219 -2.60 -6.93 -17.18
N LEU A 220 -1.78 -7.67 -16.44
CA LEU A 220 -0.75 -7.08 -15.57
C LEU A 220 0.29 -6.30 -16.37
N LYS A 221 0.73 -6.80 -17.54
CA LYS A 221 1.62 -6.03 -18.44
C LYS A 221 0.98 -4.70 -18.82
N ASN A 222 -0.31 -4.69 -19.15
CA ASN A 222 -1.02 -3.45 -19.48
C ASN A 222 -1.17 -2.50 -18.30
N ILE A 223 -1.45 -3.01 -17.09
CA ILE A 223 -1.52 -2.21 -15.87
C ILE A 223 -0.16 -1.59 -15.52
N LEU A 224 0.92 -2.36 -15.67
CA LEU A 224 2.28 -1.93 -15.34
C LEU A 224 2.84 -0.85 -16.28
N ARG A 225 2.17 -0.55 -17.41
CA ARG A 225 2.47 0.62 -18.24
C ARG A 225 2.07 1.94 -17.59
N ALA A 226 1.24 1.92 -16.54
CA ALA A 226 0.92 3.13 -15.79
C ALA A 226 2.14 3.58 -14.95
N ASN A 227 2.50 4.85 -15.08
CA ASN A 227 3.59 5.46 -14.32
C ASN A 227 3.16 5.70 -12.86
N GLY A 228 4.13 5.69 -11.95
CA GLY A 228 3.93 5.97 -10.53
C GLY A 228 4.56 4.93 -9.61
N LYS A 229 4.69 5.30 -8.33
CA LYS A 229 5.22 4.43 -7.28
C LYS A 229 4.09 3.82 -6.46
N TYR A 230 3.67 2.61 -6.85
CA TYR A 230 2.60 1.86 -6.20
C TYR A 230 2.92 0.36 -6.21
N TYR A 231 2.26 -0.38 -5.32
CA TYR A 231 2.29 -1.84 -5.32
C TYR A 231 0.98 -2.44 -5.83
N ILE A 232 1.06 -3.55 -6.57
CA ILE A 232 -0.05 -4.38 -7.00
C ILE A 232 -0.07 -5.63 -6.12
N ARG A 233 -1.21 -5.88 -5.47
CA ARG A 233 -1.51 -7.10 -4.73
C ARG A 233 -2.46 -7.96 -5.53
N ILE A 234 -2.05 -9.20 -5.78
CA ILE A 234 -2.87 -10.21 -6.43
C ILE A 234 -3.30 -11.24 -5.39
N GLY A 235 -4.60 -11.29 -5.09
CA GLY A 235 -5.18 -12.31 -4.20
C GLY A 235 -5.90 -13.42 -4.97
N MET A 236 -6.30 -14.49 -4.28
CA MET A 236 -7.24 -15.51 -4.78
C MET A 236 -6.85 -16.11 -6.15
N LEU A 237 -5.84 -16.97 -6.17
CA LEU A 237 -5.37 -17.69 -7.36
C LEU A 237 -5.68 -19.17 -7.22
N ASN A 238 -6.70 -19.68 -7.92
CA ASN A 238 -7.01 -21.10 -7.83
C ASN A 238 -5.90 -21.96 -8.44
N PRO A 239 -5.42 -23.03 -7.74
CA PRO A 239 -4.36 -23.88 -8.28
C PRO A 239 -4.64 -24.46 -9.67
N ASN A 240 -5.91 -24.78 -9.99
CA ASN A 240 -6.25 -25.34 -11.30
C ASN A 240 -6.05 -24.38 -12.47
N GLN A 241 -6.32 -23.11 -12.25
CA GLN A 241 -6.23 -22.10 -13.31
C GLN A 241 -4.83 -21.50 -13.33
N LEU A 242 -4.26 -21.27 -12.15
CA LEU A 242 -2.90 -20.78 -11.99
C LEU A 242 -1.88 -21.67 -12.69
N LYS A 243 -1.98 -23.01 -12.60
CA LYS A 243 -1.04 -23.92 -13.28
C LYS A 243 -0.94 -23.71 -14.80
N LYS A 244 -1.99 -23.15 -15.43
CA LYS A 244 -2.04 -22.89 -16.87
C LYS A 244 -1.25 -21.63 -17.26
N ILE A 245 -1.17 -20.66 -16.36
CA ILE A 245 -0.60 -19.32 -16.62
C ILE A 245 0.64 -19.01 -15.76
N ILE A 246 1.08 -19.93 -14.90
CA ILE A 246 2.11 -19.67 -13.90
C ILE A 246 3.44 -19.19 -14.52
N GLY A 247 3.83 -19.67 -15.70
CA GLY A 247 5.06 -19.26 -16.38
C GLY A 247 5.06 -17.76 -16.72
N PRO A 248 4.18 -17.33 -17.64
CA PRO A 248 4.03 -15.92 -17.99
C PRO A 248 3.71 -15.02 -16.79
N LEU A 249 2.93 -15.53 -15.82
CA LEU A 249 2.60 -14.76 -14.63
C LEU A 249 3.82 -14.48 -13.75
N LEU A 250 4.71 -15.46 -13.54
CA LEU A 250 5.93 -15.26 -12.75
C LEU A 250 6.89 -14.26 -13.42
N GLU A 251 6.96 -14.25 -14.74
CA GLU A 251 7.74 -13.26 -15.50
C GLU A 251 7.25 -11.84 -15.18
N VAL A 252 5.95 -11.58 -15.33
CA VAL A 252 5.37 -10.25 -15.08
C VAL A 252 5.44 -9.89 -13.59
N CYS A 253 5.26 -10.86 -12.71
CA CYS A 253 5.45 -10.69 -11.28
C CYS A 253 6.90 -10.36 -10.89
N SER A 254 7.90 -10.41 -11.78
CA SER A 254 9.26 -9.96 -11.47
C SER A 254 9.38 -8.44 -11.33
N ASP A 255 8.44 -7.66 -11.87
CA ASP A 255 8.38 -6.22 -11.67
C ASP A 255 8.31 -5.89 -10.16
N LYS A 256 9.07 -4.88 -9.72
CA LYS A 256 9.18 -4.48 -8.32
C LYS A 256 7.85 -3.98 -7.75
N ARG A 257 6.97 -3.44 -8.60
CA ARG A 257 5.63 -2.96 -8.23
C ARG A 257 4.66 -4.10 -7.96
N VAL A 258 4.95 -5.35 -8.28
CA VAL A 258 4.07 -6.48 -7.93
C VAL A 258 4.54 -7.11 -6.63
N PHE A 259 3.66 -7.19 -5.62
CA PHE A 259 4.00 -7.91 -4.40
C PHE A 259 4.27 -9.38 -4.70
N LYS A 260 5.31 -9.93 -4.09
CA LYS A 260 5.67 -11.36 -4.15
C LYS A 260 4.83 -12.14 -3.14
N PHE A 261 3.51 -11.93 -3.21
CA PHE A 261 2.49 -12.53 -2.36
C PHE A 261 1.55 -13.35 -3.25
N PHE A 262 1.45 -14.65 -2.97
CA PHE A 262 0.66 -15.58 -3.75
C PHE A 262 -0.33 -16.30 -2.85
N HIS A 263 -1.60 -15.90 -2.93
CA HIS A 263 -2.68 -16.56 -2.19
C HIS A 263 -3.35 -17.63 -3.06
N MET A 264 -3.10 -18.89 -2.73
CA MET A 264 -3.50 -20.07 -3.50
C MET A 264 -4.33 -21.05 -2.66
N PRO A 265 -5.67 -20.95 -2.68
CA PRO A 265 -6.55 -21.75 -1.82
C PRO A 265 -6.57 -23.24 -2.21
N VAL A 266 -5.81 -24.10 -1.52
CA VAL A 266 -5.70 -25.54 -1.85
C VAL A 266 -6.88 -26.36 -1.32
N GLN A 267 -7.48 -25.95 -0.20
CA GLN A 267 -8.66 -26.50 0.48
C GLN A 267 -8.41 -27.79 1.27
N SER A 268 -7.72 -28.78 0.70
CA SER A 268 -7.39 -30.04 1.38
C SER A 268 -6.08 -30.61 0.80
N GLY A 269 -5.36 -31.40 1.60
CA GLY A 269 -4.22 -32.19 1.14
C GLY A 269 -4.57 -33.64 0.78
N SER A 270 -5.84 -34.04 0.83
CA SER A 270 -6.28 -35.36 0.33
C SER A 270 -6.83 -35.25 -1.08
N ALA A 271 -6.29 -36.05 -2.02
CA ALA A 271 -6.80 -36.13 -3.38
C ALA A 271 -8.26 -36.63 -3.44
N LYS A 272 -8.65 -37.54 -2.52
CA LYS A 272 -10.04 -38.01 -2.39
C LYS A 272 -10.96 -36.87 -2.00
N VAL A 273 -10.63 -36.14 -0.93
CA VAL A 273 -11.45 -35.01 -0.46
C VAL A 273 -11.50 -33.89 -1.51
N LEU A 274 -10.40 -33.59 -2.20
CA LEU A 274 -10.39 -32.64 -3.31
C LEU A 274 -11.33 -33.07 -4.44
N SER A 275 -11.35 -34.35 -4.79
CA SER A 275 -12.29 -34.90 -5.77
C SER A 275 -13.74 -34.74 -5.30
N ASP A 276 -14.05 -35.07 -4.04
CA ASP A 276 -15.38 -34.90 -3.46
C ASP A 276 -15.82 -33.43 -3.37
N MET A 277 -14.84 -32.52 -3.23
CA MET A 277 -15.01 -31.07 -3.32
C MET A 277 -15.23 -30.56 -4.75
N ASN A 278 -15.16 -31.45 -5.75
CA ASN A 278 -15.14 -31.14 -7.18
C ASN A 278 -13.99 -30.18 -7.57
N ARG A 279 -12.78 -30.46 -7.07
CA ARG A 279 -11.54 -29.76 -7.45
C ARG A 279 -10.81 -30.56 -8.55
N PRO A 280 -10.59 -29.99 -9.74
CA PRO A 280 -9.95 -30.68 -10.87
C PRO A 280 -8.41 -30.69 -10.78
N TYR A 281 -7.87 -30.94 -9.59
CA TYR A 281 -6.45 -31.04 -9.32
C TYR A 281 -6.19 -31.88 -8.07
N LYS A 282 -4.96 -32.40 -7.98
CA LYS A 282 -4.46 -33.12 -6.82
C LYS A 282 -3.50 -32.23 -5.99
N PRO A 283 -3.18 -32.58 -4.73
CA PRO A 283 -2.29 -31.80 -3.86
C PRO A 283 -0.92 -31.51 -4.48
N GLU A 284 -0.39 -32.43 -5.28
CA GLU A 284 0.92 -32.30 -5.93
C GLU A 284 0.97 -31.11 -6.90
N ALA A 285 -0.16 -30.73 -7.51
CA ALA A 285 -0.23 -29.54 -8.36
C ALA A 285 0.00 -28.26 -7.54
N PHE A 286 -0.49 -28.21 -6.30
CA PHE A 286 -0.23 -27.09 -5.40
C PHE A 286 1.23 -27.07 -4.95
N GLU A 287 1.81 -28.23 -4.62
CA GLU A 287 3.23 -28.33 -4.28
C GLU A 287 4.14 -27.83 -5.41
N GLU A 288 3.83 -28.20 -6.65
CA GLU A 288 4.59 -27.78 -7.82
C GLU A 288 4.52 -26.26 -8.02
N LEU A 289 3.35 -25.66 -7.83
CA LEU A 289 3.17 -24.21 -7.88
C LEU A 289 4.02 -23.51 -6.81
N VAL A 290 3.95 -23.97 -5.55
CA VAL A 290 4.76 -23.44 -4.44
C VAL A 290 6.25 -23.53 -4.77
N ARG A 291 6.71 -24.67 -5.31
CA ARG A 291 8.10 -24.87 -5.71
C ARG A 291 8.52 -23.90 -6.83
N LYS A 292 7.70 -23.73 -7.87
CA LYS A 292 7.96 -22.79 -8.99
C LYS A 292 8.04 -21.34 -8.50
N ILE A 293 7.12 -20.93 -7.63
CA ILE A 293 7.09 -19.60 -7.04
C ILE A 293 8.35 -19.36 -6.20
N ARG A 294 8.67 -20.24 -5.26
CA ARG A 294 9.85 -20.09 -4.38
C ARG A 294 11.18 -20.17 -5.11
N LYS A 295 11.24 -20.94 -6.21
CA LYS A 295 12.42 -20.95 -7.08
C LYS A 295 12.67 -19.58 -7.71
N SER A 296 11.59 -18.89 -8.11
CA SER A 296 11.67 -17.57 -8.75
C SER A 296 11.84 -16.45 -7.70
N PHE A 297 11.18 -16.58 -6.56
CA PHE A 297 11.12 -15.60 -5.48
C PHE A 297 11.33 -16.30 -4.13
N PRO A 298 12.59 -16.49 -3.68
CA PRO A 298 12.87 -17.26 -2.45
C PRO A 298 12.20 -16.71 -1.18
N LEU A 299 11.99 -15.39 -1.10
CA LEU A 299 11.33 -14.70 0.00
C LEU A 299 9.85 -14.35 -0.29
N SER A 300 9.19 -15.07 -1.20
CA SER A 300 7.76 -14.88 -1.47
C SER A 300 6.89 -15.33 -0.31
N THR A 301 5.80 -14.61 -0.04
CA THR A 301 4.76 -15.06 0.88
C THR A 301 3.76 -15.98 0.18
N ILE A 302 3.59 -17.19 0.69
CA ILE A 302 2.55 -18.13 0.23
C ILE A 302 1.38 -18.11 1.20
N GLY A 303 0.23 -17.65 0.72
CA GLY A 303 -1.05 -17.77 1.42
C GLY A 303 -1.83 -18.99 0.93
N THR A 304 -2.54 -19.70 1.80
CA THR A 304 -3.51 -20.73 1.38
C THR A 304 -4.74 -20.75 2.30
N ASP A 305 -5.81 -21.39 1.82
CA ASP A 305 -7.01 -21.64 2.60
C ASP A 305 -7.25 -23.15 2.67
N LEU A 306 -7.64 -23.63 3.85
CA LEU A 306 -7.98 -25.03 4.12
C LEU A 306 -9.40 -25.12 4.69
N ILE A 307 -10.13 -26.15 4.27
CA ILE A 307 -11.43 -26.52 4.83
C ILE A 307 -11.25 -27.82 5.59
N VAL A 308 -11.35 -27.76 6.90
CA VAL A 308 -11.30 -28.95 7.76
C VAL A 308 -12.71 -29.48 8.03
N GLY A 309 -12.82 -30.80 8.12
CA GLY A 309 -14.06 -31.50 8.42
C GLY A 309 -15.06 -31.47 7.29
N TYR A 310 -14.60 -31.49 6.04
CA TYR A 310 -15.48 -31.75 4.90
C TYR A 310 -16.23 -33.08 5.13
N PRO A 311 -17.51 -33.24 4.69
CA PRO A 311 -18.35 -34.38 5.08
C PRO A 311 -17.75 -35.77 4.84
N THR A 312 -16.89 -35.91 3.83
CA THR A 312 -16.23 -37.18 3.47
C THR A 312 -14.83 -37.36 4.06
N GLU A 313 -14.32 -36.39 4.83
CA GLU A 313 -12.94 -36.34 5.33
C GLU A 313 -12.70 -37.34 6.48
N THR A 314 -11.88 -38.37 6.22
CA THR A 314 -11.44 -39.31 7.26
C THR A 314 -10.29 -38.75 8.09
N LYS A 315 -9.83 -39.51 9.09
CA LYS A 315 -8.67 -39.12 9.91
C LYS A 315 -7.39 -39.10 9.06
N GLU A 316 -7.25 -40.06 8.15
CA GLU A 316 -6.12 -40.22 7.23
C GLU A 316 -6.10 -39.06 6.22
N ASP A 317 -7.27 -38.69 5.68
CA ASP A 317 -7.40 -37.52 4.80
C ASP A 317 -6.96 -36.21 5.49
N PHE A 318 -7.29 -36.07 6.78
CA PHE A 318 -6.86 -34.94 7.58
C PHE A 318 -5.35 -34.95 7.82
N GLU A 319 -4.74 -36.10 8.10
CA GLU A 319 -3.28 -36.18 8.26
C GLU A 319 -2.54 -35.85 6.97
N MET A 320 -3.04 -36.28 5.80
CA MET A 320 -2.49 -35.86 4.50
C MET A 320 -2.54 -34.34 4.32
N THR A 321 -3.56 -33.68 4.85
CA THR A 321 -3.66 -32.22 4.84
C THR A 321 -2.60 -31.58 5.73
N LEU A 322 -2.35 -32.11 6.92
CA LEU A 322 -1.26 -31.64 7.78
C LEU A 322 0.11 -31.88 7.13
N GLU A 323 0.30 -33.01 6.46
CA GLU A 323 1.54 -33.32 5.77
C GLU A 323 1.81 -32.37 4.61
N LEU A 324 0.78 -32.05 3.82
CA LEU A 324 0.88 -31.01 2.79
C LEU A 324 1.32 -29.66 3.39
N MET A 325 0.80 -29.28 4.56
CA MET A 325 1.22 -28.05 5.25
C MET A 325 2.70 -28.12 5.64
N ARG A 326 3.16 -29.23 6.23
CA ARG A 326 4.57 -29.41 6.63
C ARG A 326 5.51 -29.35 5.43
N LYS A 327 5.13 -29.95 4.30
CA LYS A 327 5.93 -29.98 3.08
C LYS A 327 5.97 -28.63 2.37
N THR A 328 4.83 -27.96 2.24
CA THR A 328 4.72 -26.70 1.48
C THR A 328 5.00 -25.46 2.32
N ARG A 329 4.98 -25.56 3.65
CA ARG A 329 5.28 -24.50 4.63
C ARG A 329 4.67 -23.14 4.27
N PRO A 330 3.35 -22.99 4.02
CA PRO A 330 2.79 -21.70 3.64
C PRO A 330 2.93 -20.69 4.78
N ASP A 331 3.28 -19.45 4.44
CA ASP A 331 3.48 -18.34 5.38
C ASP A 331 2.19 -17.89 6.09
N TRP A 332 1.05 -18.09 5.43
CA TRP A 332 -0.27 -17.72 5.94
C TRP A 332 -1.30 -18.78 5.55
N ILE A 333 -2.02 -19.32 6.53
CA ILE A 333 -3.00 -20.39 6.32
C ILE A 333 -4.33 -19.99 6.97
N ASN A 334 -5.36 -19.79 6.16
CA ASN A 334 -6.72 -19.62 6.65
C ASN A 334 -7.41 -20.97 6.81
N ILE A 335 -7.62 -21.39 8.04
CA ILE A 335 -8.33 -22.63 8.33
C ILE A 335 -9.79 -22.30 8.61
N SER A 336 -10.68 -22.86 7.81
CA SER A 336 -12.12 -22.76 7.99
C SER A 336 -12.69 -24.14 8.28
N ARG A 337 -13.67 -24.20 9.18
CA ARG A 337 -14.49 -25.39 9.37
C ARG A 337 -15.48 -25.49 8.22
N TYR A 338 -15.73 -26.69 7.71
CA TYR A 338 -16.79 -26.90 6.74
C TYR A 338 -18.13 -26.41 7.30
N SER A 339 -18.91 -25.81 6.42
CA SER A 339 -20.28 -25.39 6.71
C SER A 339 -21.07 -25.50 5.43
N GLU A 340 -22.23 -26.13 5.49
CA GLU A 340 -23.14 -26.27 4.36
C GLU A 340 -23.59 -24.90 3.82
N ARG A 341 -23.89 -24.88 2.53
CA ARG A 341 -24.41 -23.71 1.82
C ARG A 341 -25.64 -24.12 1.05
N HIS A 342 -26.68 -23.31 1.21
CA HIS A 342 -27.93 -23.52 0.51
C HIS A 342 -27.73 -23.54 -1.00
N GLY A 343 -28.29 -24.56 -1.65
CA GLY A 343 -28.24 -24.81 -3.09
C GLY A 343 -26.96 -25.46 -3.59
N THR A 344 -26.05 -25.89 -2.70
CA THR A 344 -24.77 -26.52 -3.11
C THR A 344 -24.85 -28.04 -3.07
N PRO A 345 -24.13 -28.77 -3.95
CA PRO A 345 -24.13 -30.25 -3.91
C PRO A 345 -23.77 -30.85 -2.55
N ALA A 346 -22.82 -30.25 -1.84
CA ALA A 346 -22.36 -30.72 -0.54
C ALA A 346 -23.36 -30.47 0.62
N GLU A 347 -24.41 -29.66 0.41
CA GLU A 347 -25.51 -29.48 1.36
C GLU A 347 -26.23 -30.79 1.69
N LYS A 348 -26.26 -31.74 0.74
CA LYS A 348 -26.94 -33.03 0.89
C LYS A 348 -26.13 -34.06 1.68
N LEU A 349 -24.85 -33.78 1.95
CA LEU A 349 -23.96 -34.71 2.64
C LEU A 349 -24.12 -34.57 4.16
N LYS A 350 -24.07 -35.69 4.88
CA LYS A 350 -24.13 -35.69 6.33
C LYS A 350 -22.87 -35.02 6.91
N PRO A 351 -22.99 -33.93 7.68
CA PRO A 351 -21.83 -33.27 8.26
C PRO A 351 -21.17 -34.15 9.33
N LEU A 352 -19.86 -33.94 9.53
CA LEU A 352 -19.14 -34.55 10.66
C LEU A 352 -19.53 -33.88 11.98
N ASP A 353 -19.28 -34.58 13.09
CA ASP A 353 -19.58 -34.07 14.43
C ASP A 353 -18.80 -32.80 14.75
N SER A 354 -19.48 -31.85 15.39
CA SER A 354 -18.90 -30.55 15.76
C SER A 354 -17.63 -30.66 16.61
N SER A 355 -17.53 -31.69 17.45
CA SER A 355 -16.34 -32.00 18.27
C SER A 355 -15.13 -32.34 17.41
N VAL A 356 -15.34 -33.12 16.33
CA VAL A 356 -14.30 -33.48 15.36
C VAL A 356 -13.83 -32.25 14.59
N LEU A 357 -14.75 -31.41 14.10
CA LEU A 357 -14.41 -30.17 13.40
C LEU A 357 -13.61 -29.22 14.31
N LYS A 358 -14.00 -29.10 15.58
CA LYS A 358 -13.29 -28.28 16.57
C LYS A 358 -11.87 -28.79 16.78
N LYS A 359 -11.70 -30.09 17.05
CA LYS A 359 -10.39 -30.71 17.29
C LYS A 359 -9.46 -30.60 16.07
N ARG A 360 -9.95 -30.93 14.87
CA ARG A 360 -9.16 -30.81 13.62
C ARG A 360 -8.75 -29.36 13.36
N SER A 361 -9.67 -28.42 13.55
CA SER A 361 -9.39 -26.99 13.43
C SER A 361 -8.30 -26.55 14.40
N GLU A 362 -8.34 -26.96 15.66
CA GLU A 362 -7.32 -26.61 16.67
C GLU A 362 -5.95 -27.16 16.30
N ILE A 363 -5.87 -28.45 15.92
CA ILE A 363 -4.62 -29.10 15.47
C ILE A 363 -4.01 -28.36 14.27
N ALA A 364 -4.81 -28.09 13.24
CA ALA A 364 -4.34 -27.39 12.06
C ALA A 364 -3.89 -25.96 12.38
N HIS A 365 -4.56 -25.24 13.29
CA HIS A 365 -4.15 -23.88 13.68
C HIS A 365 -2.83 -23.87 14.45
N MET A 366 -2.60 -24.85 15.33
CA MET A 366 -1.31 -24.98 16.02
C MET A 366 -0.17 -25.18 15.02
N LEU A 367 -0.33 -26.13 14.09
CA LEU A 367 0.66 -26.37 13.04
C LEU A 367 0.87 -25.14 12.13
N ALA A 368 -0.21 -24.47 11.74
CA ALA A 368 -0.12 -23.25 10.93
C ALA A 368 0.65 -22.14 11.65
N LYS A 369 0.45 -21.99 12.97
CA LYS A 369 1.19 -21.03 13.78
C LYS A 369 2.68 -21.40 13.83
N GLU A 370 3.01 -22.65 14.09
CA GLU A 370 4.41 -23.13 14.11
C GLU A 370 5.12 -22.85 12.78
N ILE A 371 4.49 -23.22 11.66
CA ILE A 371 5.03 -22.93 10.31
C ILE A 371 5.23 -21.42 10.12
N ALA A 372 4.21 -20.61 10.43
CA ALA A 372 4.28 -19.17 10.26
C ALA A 372 5.41 -18.54 11.10
N GLU A 373 5.63 -19.00 12.33
CA GLU A 373 6.73 -18.54 13.18
C GLU A 373 8.11 -18.87 12.58
N VAL A 374 8.28 -20.09 12.06
CA VAL A 374 9.54 -20.49 11.41
C VAL A 374 9.79 -19.69 10.13
N GLU A 375 8.78 -19.48 9.29
CA GLU A 375 8.90 -18.65 8.09
C GLU A 375 9.16 -17.17 8.43
N THR A 376 8.56 -16.66 9.50
CA THR A 376 8.74 -15.28 9.97
C THR A 376 10.20 -15.03 10.39
N LYS A 377 10.84 -15.98 11.07
CA LYS A 377 12.25 -15.86 11.50
C LYS A 377 13.24 -15.65 10.35
N LYS A 378 12.91 -16.10 9.13
CA LYS A 378 13.76 -15.90 7.94
C LYS A 378 13.92 -14.42 7.57
N TRP A 379 13.04 -13.55 8.06
CA TRP A 379 13.10 -12.12 7.81
C TRP A 379 14.10 -11.40 8.73
N ILE A 380 14.63 -12.03 9.78
CA ILE A 380 15.65 -11.41 10.64
C ILE A 380 16.87 -11.02 9.80
N GLY A 381 17.30 -9.77 9.91
CA GLY A 381 18.41 -9.21 9.14
C GLY A 381 18.02 -8.70 7.74
N TRP A 382 16.79 -8.96 7.27
CA TRP A 382 16.32 -8.40 6.00
C TRP A 382 16.34 -6.88 6.04
N THR A 383 16.88 -6.26 5.00
CA THR A 383 16.88 -4.81 4.81
C THR A 383 16.31 -4.48 3.45
N GLY A 384 15.38 -3.53 3.38
CA GLY A 384 14.83 -3.06 2.12
C GLY A 384 13.66 -2.11 2.29
N GLU A 385 13.06 -1.77 1.16
CA GLU A 385 11.95 -0.82 1.11
C GLU A 385 10.66 -1.42 1.70
N ALA A 386 9.98 -0.63 2.53
CA ALA A 386 8.67 -0.91 3.07
C ALA A 386 7.71 0.26 2.82
N LEU A 387 6.51 -0.05 2.32
CA LEU A 387 5.40 0.88 2.19
C LEU A 387 4.69 1.05 3.54
N ILE A 388 4.64 2.26 4.08
CA ILE A 388 3.90 2.58 5.29
C ILE A 388 2.41 2.52 5.01
N THR A 389 1.70 1.57 5.64
CA THR A 389 0.24 1.46 5.51
C THR A 389 -0.50 2.07 6.69
N GLU A 390 0.12 2.09 7.86
CA GLU A 390 -0.39 2.72 9.07
C GLU A 390 0.76 3.36 9.85
N LYS A 391 0.45 4.21 10.84
CA LYS A 391 1.44 5.02 11.58
C LYS A 391 2.70 4.27 12.02
N ARG A 392 2.61 2.98 12.37
CA ARG A 392 3.75 2.15 12.79
C ARG A 392 3.83 0.81 12.06
N ILE A 393 3.15 0.68 10.92
CA ILE A 393 3.08 -0.57 10.16
C ILE A 393 3.54 -0.29 8.74
N GLY A 394 4.64 -0.92 8.36
CA GLY A 394 5.12 -0.98 6.99
C GLY A 394 4.87 -2.35 6.38
N LYS A 395 4.76 -2.43 5.05
CA LYS A 395 4.73 -3.68 4.29
C LYS A 395 5.88 -3.74 3.32
N ASN A 396 6.63 -4.84 3.35
CA ASN A 396 7.70 -5.07 2.38
C ASN A 396 7.17 -5.61 1.04
N PHE A 397 8.07 -5.84 0.09
CA PHE A 397 7.75 -6.39 -1.24
C PHE A 397 7.07 -7.78 -1.23
N ALA A 398 7.11 -8.52 -0.12
CA ALA A 398 6.43 -9.81 0.03
C ALA A 398 5.08 -9.68 0.75
N HIS A 399 4.57 -8.45 0.94
CA HIS A 399 3.34 -8.16 1.69
C HIS A 399 3.42 -8.57 3.18
N ARG A 400 4.62 -8.67 3.74
CA ARG A 400 4.81 -8.93 5.18
C ARG A 400 4.73 -7.63 5.96
N GLU A 401 3.90 -7.63 7.00
CA GLU A 401 3.77 -6.50 7.92
C GLU A 401 4.97 -6.44 8.87
N ILE A 402 5.54 -5.24 8.98
CA ILE A 402 6.69 -4.92 9.82
C ILE A 402 6.25 -3.80 10.78
N ILE A 403 6.35 -4.08 12.07
CA ILE A 403 6.11 -3.12 13.14
C ILE A 403 7.36 -2.24 13.26
N LEU A 404 7.18 -0.93 13.13
CA LEU A 404 8.26 0.03 13.06
C LEU A 404 8.57 0.65 14.42
N ASP A 405 9.84 0.94 14.65
CA ASP A 405 10.34 1.60 15.85
C ASP A 405 9.85 3.06 15.96
N LYS A 406 9.62 3.72 14.82
CA LYS A 406 9.14 5.12 14.75
C LYS A 406 7.77 5.23 14.09
N VAL A 407 7.12 6.37 14.35
CA VAL A 407 5.90 6.75 13.63
C VAL A 407 6.28 7.32 12.27
N CYS A 408 5.59 6.87 11.22
CA CYS A 408 5.75 7.37 9.86
C CYS A 408 4.39 7.70 9.23
N PRO A 409 4.30 8.73 8.37
CA PRO A 409 3.09 9.02 7.61
C PRO A 409 2.73 7.85 6.67
N PRO A 410 1.47 7.37 6.68
CA PRO A 410 0.97 6.41 5.70
C PRO A 410 1.16 6.88 4.25
N GLY A 411 1.44 5.94 3.34
CA GLY A 411 1.69 6.19 1.92
C GLY A 411 3.15 6.50 1.57
N LYS A 412 4.05 6.58 2.57
CA LYS A 412 5.48 6.78 2.33
C LYS A 412 6.20 5.44 2.17
N PHE A 413 7.33 5.46 1.47
CA PHE A 413 8.24 4.32 1.33
C PHE A 413 9.48 4.62 2.14
N VAL A 414 9.91 3.67 2.97
CA VAL A 414 11.08 3.83 3.85
C VAL A 414 11.95 2.58 3.80
N ILE A 415 13.25 2.74 4.01
CA ILE A 415 14.15 1.59 4.20
C ILE A 415 14.07 1.12 5.64
N VAL A 416 13.81 -0.18 5.80
CA VAL A 416 13.67 -0.83 7.09
C VAL A 416 14.64 -1.99 7.17
N ARG A 417 15.32 -2.11 8.30
CA ARG A 417 16.07 -3.31 8.68
C ARG A 417 15.29 -4.07 9.74
N VAL A 418 14.98 -5.33 9.50
CA VAL A 418 14.33 -6.21 10.47
C VAL A 418 15.34 -6.68 11.50
N GLU A 419 15.09 -6.38 12.76
CA GLU A 419 16.02 -6.68 13.86
C GLU A 419 15.61 -7.91 14.65
N LYS A 420 14.30 -8.11 14.83
CA LYS A 420 13.76 -9.22 15.60
C LYS A 420 12.37 -9.65 15.14
N THR A 421 11.97 -10.82 15.60
CA THR A 421 10.63 -11.38 15.42
C THR A 421 10.11 -11.92 16.75
N GLU A 422 8.83 -11.72 17.05
CA GLU A 422 8.17 -12.31 18.22
C GLU A 422 6.92 -13.06 17.77
N GLY A 423 6.98 -14.39 17.82
CA GLY A 423 5.99 -15.24 17.16
C GLY A 423 5.93 -14.94 15.66
N THR A 424 4.75 -14.54 15.17
CA THR A 424 4.52 -14.16 13.77
C THR A 424 4.73 -12.68 13.48
N LYS A 425 5.04 -11.87 14.50
CA LYS A 425 5.26 -10.42 14.36
C LYS A 425 6.70 -10.14 13.97
N ILE A 426 6.89 -9.21 13.03
CA ILE A 426 8.20 -8.74 12.57
C ILE A 426 8.40 -7.33 13.10
N PHE A 427 9.58 -7.04 13.66
CA PHE A 427 9.95 -5.71 14.13
C PHE A 427 11.17 -5.21 13.35
N GLY A 428 11.08 -3.97 12.88
CA GLY A 428 12.15 -3.35 12.11
C GLY A 428 12.44 -1.92 12.53
N LYS A 429 13.69 -1.52 12.31
CA LYS A 429 14.20 -0.18 12.54
C LYS A 429 14.32 0.56 11.21
N ILE A 430 13.84 1.80 11.18
CA ILE A 430 13.93 2.64 9.98
C ILE A 430 15.35 3.18 9.83
N ASP A 431 15.92 3.01 8.64
CA ASP A 431 17.17 3.62 8.22
C ASP A 431 16.87 4.96 7.53
N LEU A 432 16.90 6.05 8.31
CA LEU A 432 16.59 7.39 7.82
C LEU A 432 17.60 7.87 6.77
N HIS A 433 18.87 7.49 6.90
CA HIS A 433 19.91 7.89 5.96
C HIS A 433 19.66 7.29 4.59
N LYS A 434 19.48 5.97 4.51
CA LYS A 434 19.18 5.29 3.25
C LYS A 434 17.84 5.71 2.67
N THR A 435 16.86 5.98 3.54
CA THR A 435 15.56 6.50 3.09
C THR A 435 15.71 7.86 2.39
N ALA A 436 16.50 8.77 2.97
CA ALA A 436 16.76 10.08 2.36
C ALA A 436 17.53 9.95 1.03
N GLU A 437 18.55 9.08 0.99
CA GLU A 437 19.34 8.79 -0.21
C GLU A 437 18.47 8.21 -1.35
N GLU A 438 17.57 7.27 -1.05
CA GLU A 438 16.66 6.72 -2.05
C GLU A 438 15.63 7.74 -2.54
N TYR A 439 15.13 8.60 -1.65
CA TYR A 439 14.18 9.64 -2.03
C TYR A 439 14.85 10.68 -2.95
N TYR A 440 16.09 11.08 -2.64
CA TYR A 440 16.91 11.92 -3.51
C TYR A 440 17.10 11.24 -4.87
N ASN A 441 17.58 10.00 -4.87
CA ASN A 441 17.79 9.26 -6.11
C ASN A 441 16.51 9.11 -6.93
N TYR A 442 15.34 8.96 -6.29
CA TYR A 442 14.07 8.88 -6.99
C TYR A 442 13.67 10.19 -7.67
N ILE A 443 13.82 11.32 -6.97
CA ILE A 443 13.51 12.65 -7.52
C ILE A 443 14.46 12.99 -8.68
N PHE A 444 15.77 12.84 -8.45
CA PHE A 444 16.78 13.32 -9.39
C PHE A 444 17.17 12.31 -10.48
N LYS A 445 16.82 11.02 -10.36
CA LYS A 445 16.91 10.09 -11.52
C LYS A 445 15.84 10.35 -12.57
N GLY A 446 14.71 10.98 -12.21
CA GLY A 446 13.68 11.38 -13.17
C GLY A 446 14.12 12.50 -14.11
N GLU A 447 15.16 13.24 -13.75
CA GLU A 447 15.75 14.35 -14.54
C GLU A 447 17.07 13.97 -15.22
N ARG A 448 17.58 12.76 -14.99
CA ARG A 448 18.75 12.22 -15.71
C ARG A 448 18.30 11.48 -16.97
N GLU A 449 17.76 12.21 -17.95
CA GLU A 449 17.99 11.82 -19.34
C GLU A 449 19.45 12.19 -19.67
N GLU A 450 20.16 11.25 -20.28
CA GLU A 450 21.59 11.32 -20.58
C GLU A 450 21.92 12.55 -21.46
N ASN A 451 22.38 13.63 -20.82
CA ASN A 451 23.31 14.54 -21.48
C ASN A 451 24.73 14.05 -21.16
N GLU A 452 25.31 13.31 -22.09
CA GLU A 452 26.65 12.69 -22.02
C GLU A 452 27.82 13.70 -21.99
N GLU A 453 27.60 15.02 -21.83
CA GLU A 453 28.72 15.97 -21.99
C GLU A 453 29.44 16.42 -20.73
N HIS A 454 28.93 16.30 -19.50
CA HIS A 454 29.65 16.83 -18.32
C HIS A 454 29.81 15.82 -17.17
N GLY A 455 31.07 15.68 -16.74
CA GLY A 455 31.61 14.57 -15.95
C GLY A 455 31.11 14.45 -14.51
N ASP A 456 30.97 13.19 -14.10
CA ASP A 456 31.07 12.58 -12.78
C ASP A 456 30.73 13.39 -11.52
N PHE A 457 29.62 13.01 -10.87
CA PHE A 457 29.31 13.35 -9.48
C PHE A 457 29.57 12.14 -8.55
N PHE A 458 30.55 12.24 -7.66
CA PHE A 458 30.73 11.33 -6.53
C PHE A 458 30.35 12.01 -5.21
N ILE A 459 29.53 11.37 -4.37
CA ILE A 459 29.25 11.82 -2.99
C ILE A 459 29.51 10.66 -2.03
N ARG A 460 30.32 10.92 -0.99
CA ARG A 460 30.68 9.97 0.06
C ARG A 460 30.10 10.45 1.38
N PHE A 461 29.27 9.63 2.02
CA PHE A 461 28.75 9.90 3.36
C PHE A 461 29.76 9.47 4.43
N ASN A 462 30.15 10.40 5.29
CA ASN A 462 30.77 10.09 6.58
C ASN A 462 29.97 10.80 7.68
N GLU A 463 29.76 10.09 8.78
CA GLU A 463 28.94 10.48 9.93
C GLU A 463 29.27 11.88 10.46
N LYS A 464 28.34 12.82 10.22
CA LYS A 464 28.02 14.10 10.90
C LYS A 464 27.57 15.10 9.84
N ILE A 465 26.36 15.64 10.02
CA ILE A 465 25.77 16.66 9.15
C ILE A 465 26.76 17.83 9.01
N VAL A 466 27.17 18.12 7.78
CA VAL A 466 27.81 19.36 7.35
C VAL A 466 27.26 19.67 5.95
N GLY A 467 26.91 20.94 5.70
CA GLY A 467 26.11 21.40 4.55
C GLY A 467 26.66 21.07 3.16
N PHE A 468 25.78 21.25 2.16
CA PHE A 468 26.04 20.90 0.77
C PHE A 468 26.64 22.07 -0.02
N GLU A 469 27.67 21.80 -0.83
CA GLU A 469 28.18 22.64 -1.90
C GLU A 469 27.88 21.96 -3.24
N VAL A 470 27.40 22.72 -4.25
CA VAL A 470 27.20 22.23 -5.62
C VAL A 470 28.12 23.03 -6.54
N TYR A 471 29.07 22.34 -7.18
CA TYR A 471 29.90 22.91 -8.25
C TYR A 471 29.34 22.50 -9.62
N MET A 472 29.30 23.44 -10.56
CA MET A 472 29.21 23.15 -12.00
C MET A 472 30.55 23.51 -12.65
N PRO A 473 31.06 22.72 -13.61
CA PRO A 473 32.33 23.01 -14.27
C PRO A 473 32.22 24.27 -15.15
N GLU A 474 33.26 25.10 -15.10
CA GLU A 474 33.43 26.29 -15.93
C GLU A 474 33.67 25.90 -17.41
N GLU A 475 32.97 26.56 -18.34
CA GLU A 475 33.50 26.80 -19.68
C GLU A 475 34.01 28.25 -19.82
N PRO A 476 35.04 28.48 -20.65
CA PRO A 476 36.02 29.52 -20.40
C PRO A 476 35.63 30.84 -21.06
N LEU A 477 35.51 31.90 -20.26
CA LEU A 477 35.52 33.27 -20.76
C LEU A 477 36.82 33.98 -20.39
N ALA A 478 37.50 34.41 -21.45
CA ALA A 478 38.83 34.96 -21.48
C ALA A 478 38.92 36.41 -20.97
N ARG A 479 40.17 36.80 -20.64
CA ARG A 479 40.76 38.15 -20.47
C ARG A 479 40.62 38.77 -19.07
N SER A 480 41.75 38.84 -18.35
CA SER A 480 42.64 40.02 -18.16
C SER A 480 42.13 40.92 -17.03
N THR A 481 42.83 41.20 -15.94
CA THR A 481 44.15 41.84 -15.84
C THR A 481 44.66 41.79 -14.39
N LYS A 482 45.98 41.64 -14.26
CA LYS A 482 46.95 42.27 -13.32
C LYS A 482 46.49 42.95 -12.01
N GLU A 483 47.35 42.73 -10.98
CA GLU A 483 47.49 43.46 -9.69
C GLU A 483 46.49 43.03 -8.59
N LEU A 484 46.88 42.56 -7.39
CA LEU A 484 47.84 43.16 -6.46
C LEU A 484 48.64 42.14 -5.63
N LYS A 485 49.88 42.54 -5.34
CA LYS A 485 50.85 41.91 -4.44
C LYS A 485 50.57 42.27 -2.97
N LYS A 486 51.07 41.38 -2.09
CA LYS A 486 51.63 41.62 -0.75
C LYS A 486 50.75 42.40 0.25
N ASN A 487 50.34 41.71 1.32
CA ASN A 487 50.70 42.14 2.67
C ASN A 487 50.69 40.99 3.69
N THR A 488 51.71 41.03 4.52
CA THR A 488 52.05 40.19 5.67
C THR A 488 51.07 40.45 6.82
N PHE A 489 50.50 39.41 7.46
CA PHE A 489 49.94 39.53 8.80
C PHE A 489 50.26 38.32 9.68
N GLU A 490 50.69 38.63 10.91
CA GLU A 490 51.17 37.75 11.95
C GLU A 490 50.08 36.84 12.53
N ARG A 491 50.53 35.69 13.04
CA ARG A 491 49.75 34.70 13.78
C ARG A 491 49.11 35.29 15.04
N LYS A 492 47.78 35.23 15.12
CA LYS A 492 47.06 35.10 16.38
C LYS A 492 46.31 33.76 16.40
N VAL A 493 46.67 32.94 17.39
CA VAL A 493 46.01 31.66 17.69
C VAL A 493 44.72 31.97 18.41
N VAL A 494 43.58 31.71 17.76
CA VAL A 494 42.27 31.69 18.41
C VAL A 494 41.84 30.24 18.56
N ARG A 495 41.67 29.82 19.83
CA ARG A 495 41.26 28.47 20.21
C ARG A 495 39.77 28.30 19.93
N GLY A 496 39.45 27.26 19.16
CA GLY A 496 38.12 26.65 19.18
C GLY A 496 37.26 26.94 17.97
N GLN A 497 37.68 26.47 16.79
CA GLN A 497 36.81 25.84 15.78
C GLN A 497 37.69 25.34 14.63
N LYS A 498 37.50 24.08 14.22
CA LYS A 498 38.20 23.45 13.09
C LYS A 498 37.51 23.91 11.79
N LEU A 499 38.20 24.69 10.97
CA LEU A 499 37.88 24.88 9.56
C LEU A 499 38.77 23.92 8.74
N SER A 500 38.13 23.08 7.93
CA SER A 500 38.79 22.15 7.02
C SER A 500 38.63 22.68 5.61
N VAL A 501 39.73 22.98 4.92
CA VAL A 501 39.76 23.33 3.49
C VAL A 501 40.58 22.26 2.78
N MET A 502 40.06 21.70 1.68
CA MET A 502 40.90 20.98 0.71
C MET A 502 40.63 21.47 -0.71
N GLY A 503 41.70 21.93 -1.35
CA GLY A 503 41.87 22.00 -2.80
C GLY A 503 43.37 22.07 -3.18
N GLY A 504 43.80 21.21 -4.11
CA GLY A 504 44.92 21.43 -5.04
C GLY A 504 46.40 21.31 -4.60
N GLY A 505 47.07 20.24 -5.06
CA GLY A 505 48.42 20.30 -5.64
C GLY A 505 49.66 20.41 -4.75
N LEU A 506 49.90 21.53 -4.06
CA LEU A 506 51.17 21.78 -3.33
C LEU A 506 51.02 21.93 -1.80
N ALA A 507 49.80 22.03 -1.29
CA ALA A 507 49.52 22.11 0.15
C ALA A 507 49.47 20.73 0.86
N ARG A 508 49.35 19.63 0.08
CA ARG A 508 49.16 18.26 0.57
C ARG A 508 50.33 17.73 1.43
N ASN A 509 51.56 18.14 1.11
CA ASN A 509 52.77 17.67 1.81
C ASN A 509 53.09 18.43 3.11
N ARG A 510 52.50 19.62 3.33
CA ARG A 510 52.57 20.33 4.62
C ARG A 510 51.42 19.96 5.54
N LEU A 511 50.24 19.67 4.99
CA LEU A 511 49.05 19.30 5.76
C LEU A 511 49.14 17.88 6.34
N ASN A 512 49.66 16.90 5.58
CA ASN A 512 49.84 15.53 6.10
C ASN A 512 50.76 15.50 7.33
N ARG A 513 51.81 16.33 7.38
CA ARG A 513 52.71 16.44 8.54
C ARG A 513 52.09 17.14 9.76
N VAL A 514 51.05 17.95 9.58
CA VAL A 514 50.31 18.62 10.66
C VAL A 514 49.19 17.72 11.20
N ILE A 515 48.55 16.96 10.31
CA ILE A 515 47.50 16.00 10.66
C ILE A 515 48.07 14.77 11.39
N GLU A 516 49.23 14.22 10.97
CA GLU A 516 49.90 13.13 11.69
C GLU A 516 50.33 13.52 13.12
N ARG A 517 50.67 14.79 13.34
CA ARG A 517 51.01 15.31 14.67
C ARG A 517 49.77 15.53 15.55
N ALA A 518 48.64 15.92 14.96
CA ALA A 518 47.40 16.19 15.68
C ALA A 518 46.60 14.92 16.04
N LEU A 519 46.75 13.85 15.25
CA LEU A 519 46.09 12.56 15.50
C LEU A 519 46.79 11.70 16.57
N ASN A 520 48.10 11.91 16.79
CA ASN A 520 48.86 11.17 17.79
C ASN A 520 48.70 11.67 19.24
N GLU A 521 48.00 12.78 19.49
CA GLU A 521 47.95 13.40 20.83
C GLU A 521 46.64 13.31 21.61
N LYS A 522 45.53 12.79 21.05
CA LYS A 522 44.26 12.69 21.81
C LYS A 522 43.41 11.48 21.44
N SER A 523 43.90 10.29 21.79
CA SER A 523 43.01 9.22 22.25
C SER A 523 42.66 9.52 23.71
N ASP A 524 41.38 9.38 24.04
CA ASP A 524 40.78 9.36 25.38
C ASP A 524 39.91 10.58 25.72
N GLN A 525 38.66 10.25 26.05
CA GLN A 525 37.60 11.08 26.64
C GLN A 525 36.75 11.91 25.66
N PHE A 526 35.60 11.37 25.25
CA PHE A 526 34.35 12.14 25.11
C PHE A 526 33.13 11.21 25.30
N GLU A 527 32.68 11.11 26.55
CA GLU A 527 31.31 10.75 26.93
C GLU A 527 30.39 11.98 26.83
N ASP A 528 29.16 11.74 26.39
CA ASP A 528 27.91 12.45 26.71
C ASP A 528 27.92 13.99 26.90
N LYS A 529 27.41 14.73 25.91
CA LYS A 529 26.73 16.04 26.12
C LYS A 529 25.91 16.48 24.90
N ARG A 530 24.67 16.90 25.20
CA ARG A 530 23.57 17.31 24.31
C ARG A 530 23.96 18.46 23.37
N VAL A 531 23.55 18.35 22.10
CA VAL A 531 23.64 19.41 21.08
C VAL A 531 22.35 20.25 21.18
N GLU A 532 22.37 21.30 21.99
CA GLU A 532 21.19 22.15 22.25
C GLU A 532 21.27 23.56 21.63
N ASN A 533 22.32 23.93 20.89
CA ASN A 533 22.43 25.27 20.28
C ASN A 533 23.23 25.25 18.96
N SER A 534 22.62 24.81 17.87
CA SER A 534 23.22 24.90 16.52
C SER A 534 22.37 25.83 15.66
N LYS A 535 22.97 26.89 15.11
CA LYS A 535 22.36 27.76 14.10
C LYS A 535 22.76 27.29 12.71
N LEU A 536 21.78 27.11 11.82
CA LEU A 536 22.03 26.73 10.42
C LEU A 536 21.62 27.91 9.51
N LEU A 537 22.55 28.37 8.68
CA LEU A 537 22.32 29.41 7.68
C LEU A 537 22.36 28.76 6.29
N ILE A 538 21.26 28.86 5.53
CA ILE A 538 21.19 28.41 4.14
C ILE A 538 21.08 29.65 3.26
N VAL A 539 22.07 29.87 2.39
CA VAL A 539 22.12 31.01 1.46
C VAL A 539 21.95 30.50 0.03
N CYS A 540 20.93 30.98 -0.67
CA CYS A 540 20.75 30.77 -2.10
C CYS A 540 21.15 32.03 -2.86
N CYS A 541 22.18 31.92 -3.70
CA CYS A 541 22.65 32.99 -4.58
C CYS A 541 22.17 32.73 -6.01
N HIS A 542 21.56 33.73 -6.66
CA HIS A 542 20.97 33.56 -7.99
C HIS A 542 21.87 34.00 -9.15
N TYR A 543 23.11 34.48 -8.88
CA TYR A 543 24.05 34.92 -9.93
C TYR A 543 25.53 34.62 -9.59
N PRO A 544 26.40 34.43 -10.62
CA PRO A 544 27.81 34.04 -10.46
C PRO A 544 28.68 35.03 -9.66
N GLY A 545 28.37 36.33 -9.71
CA GLY A 545 29.14 37.38 -9.02
C GLY A 545 28.87 37.52 -7.51
N ALA A 546 27.81 36.89 -7.00
CA ALA A 546 27.43 36.98 -5.59
C ALA A 546 28.40 36.23 -4.65
N PHE A 547 29.18 35.29 -5.18
CA PHE A 547 30.13 34.46 -4.42
C PHE A 547 31.36 35.24 -3.92
N SER A 548 31.85 36.22 -4.68
CA SER A 548 32.98 37.08 -4.25
C SER A 548 32.69 37.87 -2.96
N TYR A 549 31.40 38.11 -2.67
CA TYR A 549 30.95 38.84 -1.48
C TYR A 549 30.80 37.95 -0.24
N LEU A 550 30.60 36.64 -0.42
CA LEU A 550 30.54 35.64 0.66
C LEU A 550 31.93 35.38 1.27
N ASP A 551 32.98 35.43 0.45
CA ASP A 551 34.38 35.43 0.92
C ASP A 551 34.69 36.69 1.76
N THR A 552 34.05 37.82 1.46
CA THR A 552 34.21 39.05 2.25
C THR A 552 33.47 38.92 3.60
N LEU A 553 32.24 38.38 3.59
CA LEU A 553 31.40 38.10 4.77
C LEU A 553 31.99 37.10 5.77
N THR A 554 32.89 36.22 5.33
CA THR A 554 33.57 35.24 6.20
C THR A 554 34.95 35.70 6.66
N SER A 555 35.51 36.75 6.02
CA SER A 555 36.85 37.28 6.33
C SER A 555 36.84 38.45 7.34
N GLU A 556 35.73 39.19 7.44
CA GLU A 556 35.55 40.25 8.42
C GLU A 556 34.34 39.94 9.32
N TYR A 557 34.56 39.96 10.65
CA TYR A 557 33.60 39.97 11.77
C TYR A 557 33.37 38.69 12.60
N ASP A 558 33.85 38.78 13.84
CA ASP A 558 33.44 38.03 15.05
C ASP A 558 32.14 38.64 15.66
N SER A 559 31.13 38.97 14.84
CA SER A 559 29.88 39.62 15.28
C SER A 559 28.64 38.86 14.77
N PRO A 560 27.50 38.85 15.50
CA PRO A 560 26.23 38.35 14.96
C PRO A 560 25.94 39.00 13.60
N LEU A 561 25.52 38.18 12.62
CA LEU A 561 25.10 38.60 11.29
C LEU A 561 24.26 39.88 11.38
N ASP A 562 24.76 40.98 10.82
CA ASP A 562 24.07 42.26 10.82
C ASP A 562 22.87 42.15 9.86
N ASP A 563 21.66 42.15 10.42
CA ASP A 563 20.39 42.07 9.68
C ASP A 563 20.25 43.17 8.60
N ASN A 564 21.02 44.26 8.70
CA ASN A 564 21.00 45.33 7.70
C ASN A 564 21.76 44.98 6.41
N LEU A 565 22.72 44.04 6.44
CA LEU A 565 23.53 43.68 5.27
C LEU A 565 22.77 42.77 4.29
N LEU A 566 21.89 41.90 4.78
CA LEU A 566 21.03 41.04 3.96
C LEU A 566 19.83 41.80 3.37
N LYS A 567 19.28 42.79 4.09
CA LYS A 567 18.18 43.64 3.63
C LYS A 567 18.53 44.52 2.42
N ASN A 568 19.82 44.85 2.25
CA ASN A 568 20.28 45.79 1.21
C ASN A 568 20.69 45.10 -0.11
N ASN A 569 20.54 43.77 -0.23
CA ASN A 569 21.02 43.04 -1.39
C ASN A 569 19.89 42.28 -2.11
N PRO A 570 19.41 42.76 -3.27
CA PRO A 570 18.24 42.20 -3.94
C PRO A 570 18.50 40.85 -4.65
N ASN A 571 19.72 40.30 -4.61
CA ASN A 571 20.10 39.12 -5.40
C ASN A 571 20.39 37.85 -4.58
N CYS A 572 20.22 37.90 -3.25
CA CYS A 572 20.48 36.76 -2.36
C CYS A 572 19.29 36.49 -1.44
N SER A 573 18.87 35.23 -1.36
CA SER A 573 17.83 34.78 -0.44
C SER A 573 18.47 33.94 0.67
N ALA A 574 18.24 34.29 1.94
CA ALA A 574 18.82 33.58 3.08
C ALA A 574 17.74 33.11 4.06
N ILE A 575 17.86 31.86 4.49
CA ILE A 575 17.05 31.26 5.56
C ILE A 575 17.95 31.05 6.77
N LEU A 576 17.59 31.67 7.88
CA LEU A 576 18.20 31.43 9.18
C LEU A 576 17.30 30.47 9.98
N ILE A 577 17.85 29.33 10.40
CA ILE A 577 17.19 28.37 11.26
C ILE A 577 17.85 28.44 12.63
N ASP A 578 17.10 28.93 13.62
CA ASP A 578 17.53 29.08 15.01
C ASP A 578 16.79 28.03 15.87
N GLY A 579 17.47 26.92 16.18
CA GLY A 579 16.85 25.78 16.85
C GLY A 579 15.81 25.03 16.00
N VAL A 580 14.91 24.27 16.64
CA VAL A 580 13.87 23.45 15.97
C VAL A 580 12.58 24.25 15.67
N GLU A 581 12.42 25.45 16.24
CA GLU A 581 11.11 26.12 16.31
C GLU A 581 10.97 27.40 15.48
N ARG A 582 12.05 27.96 14.91
CA ARG A 582 11.98 29.23 14.17
C ARG A 582 12.75 29.21 12.86
N ILE A 583 12.00 29.34 11.76
CA ILE A 583 12.52 29.68 10.43
C ILE A 583 12.31 31.19 10.25
N THR A 584 13.40 31.93 10.10
CA THR A 584 13.34 33.37 9.79
C THR A 584 13.83 33.60 8.36
N ILE A 585 12.95 34.12 7.51
CA ILE A 585 13.32 34.57 6.17
C ILE A 585 13.99 35.93 6.33
N VAL A 586 15.29 36.01 6.03
CA VAL A 586 16.07 37.23 6.30
C VAL A 586 16.04 38.21 5.12
N ASN A 587 15.48 37.82 3.97
CA ASN A 587 15.36 38.72 2.82
C ASN A 587 14.09 38.51 2.00
N SER A 588 13.02 39.23 2.34
CA SER A 588 11.73 39.24 1.63
C SER A 588 11.71 40.19 0.40
N HIS A 589 12.81 40.88 0.11
CA HIS A 589 12.92 41.88 -0.95
C HIS A 589 13.83 41.46 -2.11
N ALA A 590 14.20 40.17 -2.19
CA ALA A 590 14.99 39.63 -3.30
C ALA A 590 14.20 39.66 -4.63
N LYS A 591 14.90 39.91 -5.74
CA LYS A 591 14.38 39.96 -7.12
C LYS A 591 13.79 38.62 -7.57
N HIS A 592 14.30 37.53 -6.98
CA HIS A 592 13.78 36.16 -7.07
C HIS A 592 13.67 35.60 -5.65
N PRO A 593 12.54 35.79 -4.95
CA PRO A 593 12.35 35.21 -3.64
C PRO A 593 12.28 33.67 -3.76
N LEU A 594 12.71 32.97 -2.71
CA LEU A 594 12.50 31.53 -2.58
C LEU A 594 11.01 31.22 -2.81
N ASP A 595 10.71 30.24 -3.67
CA ASP A 595 9.34 29.83 -3.99
C ASP A 595 8.59 29.53 -2.68
N GLU A 596 7.43 30.16 -2.49
CA GLU A 596 6.58 29.95 -1.30
C GLU A 596 6.30 28.46 -1.06
N LYS A 597 6.27 27.63 -2.11
CA LYS A 597 6.11 26.18 -1.98
C LYS A 597 7.31 25.49 -1.33
N ILE A 598 8.52 25.97 -1.57
CA ILE A 598 9.75 25.44 -0.94
C ILE A 598 9.79 25.86 0.52
N LEU A 599 9.40 27.11 0.81
CA LEU A 599 9.27 27.61 2.18
C LEU A 599 8.21 26.84 2.96
N ASP A 600 7.01 26.66 2.41
CA ASP A 600 5.93 25.86 3.01
C ASP A 600 6.37 24.41 3.23
N HIS A 601 7.11 23.83 2.28
CA HIS A 601 7.62 22.46 2.41
C HIS A 601 8.66 22.33 3.53
N LEU A 602 9.62 23.26 3.59
CA LEU A 602 10.63 23.28 4.66
C LEU A 602 9.97 23.53 6.02
N GLN A 603 9.00 24.44 6.09
CA GLN A 603 8.27 24.73 7.31
C GLN A 603 7.41 23.53 7.74
N GLU A 604 6.77 22.81 6.81
CA GLU A 604 6.01 21.59 7.10
C GLU A 604 6.92 20.43 7.56
N VAL A 605 8.14 20.34 7.03
CA VAL A 605 9.15 19.33 7.41
C VAL A 605 9.72 19.61 8.81
N PHE A 606 10.04 20.86 9.13
CA PHE A 606 10.63 21.23 10.42
C PHE A 606 9.60 21.33 11.55
N THR A 607 8.37 21.81 11.30
CA THR A 607 7.32 21.93 12.35
C THR A 607 6.74 20.55 12.76
N ARG A 608 7.09 19.47 12.05
CA ARG A 608 6.62 18.10 12.33
C ARG A 608 7.66 17.15 12.93
N GLN A 609 8.92 17.59 13.05
CA GLN A 609 9.95 16.91 13.86
C GLN A 609 9.92 17.44 15.28
#